data_AF-A0A2A4SY98-F1
#
_entry.id   AF-A0A2A4SY98-F1
#
_cell.length_a   1.000
_cell.length_b   1.000
_cell.length_c   1.000
_cell.angle_alpha   90.00
_cell.angle_beta   90.00
_cell.angle_gamma   90.00
#
_symmetry.space_group_name_H-M   'P 1'
#
loop_
_entity.id
_entity.type
_entity.pdbx_description
1 polymer ?
#
loop_
_entity_poly.entity_id
_entity_poly.type
_entity_poly.pdbx_seq_one_letter_code
_entity_poly.pdbx_strand_id
1 'polypeptide(L)'
;MRSILCGVAFFLLYTTVSYGAVWVLDVGQRKCVKGDFPMEKFIESYKKKNCKVDDGGGFYMATCGDLSYFIAPSKVKCDEILAMYQQKSKKR
;
A
#
# COMPACT_ATOMS: atom_id res chain seq x y z
N MET A 1 -43.89 17.77 -22.50
CA MET A 1 -43.14 16.63 -23.07
C MET A 1 -41.67 17.00 -23.15
N ARG A 2 -40.91 16.85 -22.05
CA ARG A 2 -39.48 17.15 -22.00
C ARG A 2 -38.76 16.07 -21.18
N SER A 3 -37.61 15.65 -21.70
CA SER A 3 -36.50 14.98 -21.02
C SER A 3 -36.65 13.48 -20.73
N ILE A 4 -36.65 12.72 -21.83
CA ILE A 4 -36.33 11.29 -21.84
C ILE A 4 -34.86 11.10 -21.42
N LEU A 5 -34.68 10.34 -20.33
CA LEU A 5 -33.51 9.54 -19.96
C LEU A 5 -32.17 10.29 -19.84
N CYS A 6 -31.93 10.85 -18.64
CA CYS A 6 -30.59 10.92 -18.04
C CYS A 6 -29.97 9.51 -18.10
N GLY A 7 -29.07 9.31 -19.07
CA GLY A 7 -28.34 8.08 -19.27
C GLY A 7 -27.69 7.62 -17.97
N VAL A 8 -28.25 6.55 -17.43
CA VAL A 8 -27.66 5.70 -16.40
C VAL A 8 -26.39 5.09 -17.00
N ALA A 9 -25.30 5.84 -16.97
CA ALA A 9 -23.98 5.41 -17.42
C ALA A 9 -22.89 5.69 -16.36
N PHE A 10 -23.29 5.86 -15.09
CA PHE A 10 -22.37 6.02 -13.97
C PHE A 10 -21.91 4.69 -13.33
N PHE A 11 -22.29 3.54 -13.91
CA PHE A 11 -22.09 2.21 -13.29
C PHE A 11 -20.98 1.36 -13.95
N LEU A 12 -20.16 1.90 -14.86
CA LEU A 12 -19.13 1.12 -15.58
C LEU A 12 -17.72 1.76 -15.55
N LEU A 13 -17.38 2.44 -14.44
CA LEU A 13 -15.99 2.80 -14.14
C LEU A 13 -15.47 2.09 -12.89
N TYR A 14 -15.98 0.91 -12.56
CA TYR A 14 -15.19 -0.09 -11.84
C TYR A 14 -14.19 -0.72 -12.82
N THR A 15 -13.39 0.15 -13.43
CA THR A 15 -12.27 -0.25 -14.28
C THR A 15 -11.32 -1.00 -13.38
N THR A 16 -11.27 -2.31 -13.60
CA THR A 16 -10.13 -3.20 -13.35
C THR A 16 -8.91 -2.44 -12.88
N VAL A 17 -8.83 -2.25 -11.56
CA VAL A 17 -7.62 -1.73 -10.92
C VAL A 17 -6.57 -2.76 -11.28
N SER A 18 -5.70 -2.43 -12.23
CA SER A 18 -4.45 -3.15 -12.41
C SER A 18 -3.76 -3.01 -11.07
N TYR A 19 -3.90 -4.02 -10.21
CA TYR A 19 -3.18 -4.13 -8.96
C TYR A 19 -1.71 -4.31 -9.35
N GLY A 20 -1.07 -3.18 -9.66
CA GLY A 20 0.34 -3.10 -9.97
C GLY A 20 1.13 -3.74 -8.84
N ALA A 21 2.25 -4.35 -9.18
CA ALA A 21 3.10 -5.04 -8.22
C ALA A 21 3.35 -4.15 -6.98
N VAL A 22 3.03 -4.68 -5.81
CA VAL A 22 3.24 -3.99 -4.54
C VAL A 22 4.72 -4.05 -4.16
N TRP A 23 5.19 -3.07 -3.41
CA TRP A 23 6.56 -3.02 -2.94
C TRP A 23 6.56 -2.99 -1.42
N VAL A 24 7.28 -3.90 -0.80
CA VAL A 24 7.38 -4.00 0.65
C VAL A 24 8.79 -3.62 1.06
N LEU A 25 8.90 -2.60 1.90
CA LEU A 25 10.15 -2.27 2.56
C LEU A 25 10.33 -3.19 3.77
N ASP A 26 11.33 -4.05 3.67
CA ASP A 26 11.84 -4.79 4.81
C ASP A 26 12.85 -3.90 5.54
N VAL A 27 12.45 -3.38 6.71
CA VAL A 27 13.27 -2.48 7.54
C VAL A 27 14.52 -3.20 8.05
N GLY A 28 14.42 -4.50 8.35
CA GLY A 28 15.54 -5.31 8.83
C GLY A 28 16.61 -5.51 7.74
N GLN A 29 16.19 -5.77 6.50
CA GLN A 29 17.07 -5.95 5.36
C GLN A 29 17.39 -4.64 4.61
N ARG A 30 16.78 -3.51 5.01
CA ARG A 30 16.92 -2.18 4.40
C ARG A 30 16.74 -2.19 2.88
N LYS A 31 15.79 -2.99 2.39
CA LYS A 31 15.55 -3.16 0.96
C LYS A 31 14.07 -3.21 0.63
N CYS A 32 13.74 -2.69 -0.54
CA CYS A 32 12.43 -2.80 -1.14
C CYS A 32 12.32 -4.10 -1.94
N VAL A 33 11.37 -4.94 -1.57
CA VAL A 33 11.08 -6.21 -2.21
C VAL A 33 9.78 -6.09 -2.99
N LYS A 34 9.79 -6.52 -4.26
CA LYS A 34 8.58 -6.59 -5.07
C LYS A 34 7.72 -7.76 -4.60
N GLY A 35 6.46 -7.50 -4.25
CA GLY A 35 5.45 -8.52 -4.00
C GLY A 35 4.63 -8.77 -5.26
N ASP A 36 4.51 -10.04 -5.65
CA ASP A 36 3.72 -10.48 -6.80
C ASP A 36 2.23 -10.68 -6.46
N PHE A 37 1.77 -10.12 -5.34
CA PHE A 37 0.41 -10.31 -4.83
C PHE A 37 -0.33 -8.96 -4.70
N PRO A 38 -1.68 -8.98 -4.77
CA PRO A 38 -2.49 -7.78 -4.58
C PRO A 38 -2.40 -7.27 -3.14
N MET A 39 -2.34 -5.95 -3.00
CA MET A 39 -2.17 -5.24 -1.72
C MET A 39 -3.19 -5.64 -0.65
N GLU A 40 -4.44 -5.85 -1.05
CA GLU A 40 -5.54 -6.24 -0.15
C GLU A 40 -5.28 -7.59 0.54
N LYS A 41 -4.78 -8.59 -0.20
CA LYS A 41 -4.43 -9.89 0.38
C LYS A 41 -3.29 -9.79 1.38
N PHE A 42 -2.35 -8.87 1.16
CA PHE A 42 -1.28 -8.60 2.11
C PHE A 42 -1.86 -7.98 3.38
N ILE A 43 -2.61 -6.89 3.27
CA ILE A 43 -3.25 -6.23 4.43
C ILE A 43 -4.09 -7.22 5.24
N GLU A 44 -4.90 -8.04 4.57
CA GLU A 44 -5.72 -9.06 5.22
C GLU A 44 -4.88 -10.12 5.94
N SER A 45 -3.78 -10.58 5.33
CA SER A 45 -2.86 -11.55 5.94
C SER A 45 -2.22 -11.01 7.23
N TYR A 46 -1.88 -9.73 7.25
CA TYR A 46 -1.29 -9.08 8.44
C TYR A 46 -2.33 -8.83 9.53
N LYS A 47 -3.55 -8.42 9.16
CA LYS A 47 -4.67 -8.31 10.11
C LYS A 47 -5.00 -9.65 10.77
N LYS A 48 -5.01 -10.75 9.99
CA LYS A 48 -5.20 -12.11 10.53
C LYS A 48 -4.12 -12.55 11.51
N LYS A 49 -2.90 -12.02 11.38
CA LYS A 49 -1.78 -12.26 12.31
C LYS A 49 -1.77 -11.32 13.52
N ASN A 50 -2.88 -10.59 13.75
CA ASN A 50 -3.01 -9.62 14.84
C ASN A 50 -2.01 -8.45 14.73
N CYS A 51 -1.54 -8.15 13.51
CA CYS A 51 -0.69 -6.99 13.25
C CYS A 51 -1.56 -5.75 13.06
N LYS A 52 -1.11 -4.63 13.62
CA LYS A 52 -1.75 -3.33 13.42
C LYS A 52 -1.39 -2.80 12.03
N VAL A 53 -2.37 -2.48 11.21
CA VAL A 53 -2.15 -1.90 9.88
C VAL A 53 -2.71 -0.48 9.86
N ASP A 54 -1.82 0.50 9.71
CA ASP A 54 -2.15 1.92 9.61
C ASP A 54 -2.00 2.40 8.15
N ASP A 55 -2.94 3.22 7.68
CA ASP A 55 -2.87 3.88 6.38
C ASP A 55 -2.11 5.20 6.51
N GLY A 56 -1.01 5.34 5.75
CA GLY A 56 -0.14 6.51 5.76
C GLY A 56 -0.43 7.53 4.66
N GLY A 57 -1.56 7.43 3.95
CA GLY A 57 -1.90 8.33 2.85
C GLY A 57 -1.03 8.12 1.60
N GLY A 58 -0.96 6.87 1.12
CA GLY A 58 -0.17 6.49 -0.07
C GLY A 58 0.81 5.33 0.16
N PHE A 59 0.89 4.84 1.39
CA PHE A 59 1.53 3.58 1.77
C PHE A 59 0.82 3.02 3.01
N TYR A 60 0.93 1.72 3.25
CA TYR A 60 0.45 1.09 4.48
C TYR A 60 1.62 0.76 5.38
N MET A 61 1.45 0.92 6.69
CA MET A 61 2.41 0.49 7.69
C MET A 61 1.80 -0.65 8.50
N ALA A 62 2.36 -1.84 8.40
CA ALA A 62 1.97 -2.99 9.18
C ALA A 62 2.96 -3.20 10.33
N THR A 63 2.50 -3.09 11.57
CA THR A 63 3.28 -3.32 12.79
C THR A 63 2.87 -4.63 13.43
N CYS A 64 3.79 -5.58 13.48
CA CYS A 64 3.64 -6.90 14.10
C CYS A 64 4.61 -7.01 15.28
N GLY A 65 4.17 -6.66 16.49
CA GLY A 65 5.07 -6.59 17.65
C GLY A 65 6.16 -5.54 17.45
N ASP A 66 7.43 -5.95 17.54
CA ASP A 66 8.59 -5.07 17.34
C ASP A 66 8.97 -4.85 15.87
N LEU A 67 8.29 -5.52 14.94
CA LEU A 67 8.57 -5.44 13.51
C LEU A 67 7.59 -4.50 12.81
N SER A 68 8.12 -3.55 12.04
CA SER A 68 7.33 -2.68 11.17
C SER A 68 7.67 -2.96 9.70
N TYR A 69 6.63 -3.15 8.89
CA TYR A 69 6.70 -3.35 7.46
C TYR A 69 6.00 -2.19 6.77
N PHE A 70 6.63 -1.60 5.75
CA PHE A 70 6.00 -0.56 4.94
C PHE A 70 5.63 -1.13 3.58
N ILE A 71 4.40 -0.89 3.14
CA ILE A 71 3.85 -1.40 1.90
C ILE A 71 3.53 -0.21 1.02
N ALA A 72 4.19 -0.12 -0.11
CA ALA A 72 4.06 0.94 -1.08
C ALA A 72 3.45 0.40 -2.39
N PRO A 73 2.64 1.20 -3.09
CA PRO A 73 2.05 0.81 -4.38
C PRO A 73 3.08 0.82 -5.54
N SER A 74 4.27 1.37 -5.32
CA SER A 74 5.33 1.48 -6.34
C SER A 74 6.72 1.46 -5.74
N LYS A 75 7.72 1.11 -6.57
CA LYS A 75 9.14 1.13 -6.18
C LYS A 75 9.57 2.50 -5.69
N VAL A 76 9.20 3.56 -6.43
CA VAL A 76 9.54 4.95 -6.11
C VAL A 76 9.06 5.30 -4.71
N LYS A 77 7.81 4.96 -4.36
CA LYS A 77 7.27 5.19 -3.02
C LYS A 77 7.99 4.38 -1.94
N CYS A 78 8.37 3.14 -2.24
CA CYS A 78 9.16 2.34 -1.31
C CYS A 78 10.55 2.95 -1.05
N ASP A 79 11.24 3.41 -2.11
CA ASP A 79 12.55 4.06 -2.02
C ASP A 79 12.48 5.40 -1.27
N GLU A 80 11.41 6.20 -1.46
CA GLU A 80 11.15 7.41 -0.67
C GLU A 80 11.05 7.10 0.84
N ILE A 81 10.28 6.07 1.21
CA ILE A 81 10.12 5.66 2.61
C ILE A 81 11.45 5.17 3.18
N LEU A 82 12.21 4.37 2.41
CA LEU A 82 13.54 3.92 2.79
C LEU A 82 14.47 5.11 3.09
N ALA A 83 14.47 6.13 2.22
CA ALA A 83 15.28 7.34 2.41
C ALA A 83 14.88 8.11 3.68
N MET A 84 13.58 8.26 3.95
CA MET A 84 13.10 8.89 5.18
C MET A 84 13.53 8.11 6.43
N TYR A 85 13.44 6.78 6.39
CA TYR A 85 13.81 5.92 7.51
C TYR A 85 15.32 5.98 7.78
N GLN A 86 16.14 6.00 6.73
CA GLN A 86 17.60 6.18 6.84
C GLN A 86 17.98 7.55 7.42
N GLN A 87 17.29 8.63 7.03
CA GLN A 87 17.56 9.96 7.59
C GLN A 87 17.20 10.06 9.07
N LYS A 88 16.10 9.44 9.52
CA LYS A 88 15.73 9.42 10.95
C LYS A 88 16.77 8.73 11.83
N SER A 89 17.46 7.72 11.32
CA SER A 89 18.52 7.02 12.07
C SER A 89 19.79 7.84 12.27
N LYS A 90 19.96 8.95 11.55
CA LYS A 90 21.16 9.82 11.63
C LYS A 90 20.98 11.03 12.55
N LYS A 91 19.76 11.26 13.06
CA LYS A 91 19.40 12.41 13.90
C LYS A 91 19.13 12.01 15.37
N ARG A 92 19.53 10.80 15.76
CA ARG A 92 19.37 10.27 17.11
C ARG A 92 20.71 9.89 17.69
#